data_AF-A0A6P1WUM8-F1
#
_entry.id   AF-A0A6P1WUM8-F1
#
_cell.length_a   1.000
_cell.length_b   1.000
_cell.length_c   1.000
_cell.angle_alpha   90.00
_cell.angle_beta   90.00
_cell.angle_gamma   90.00
#
_symmetry.space_group_name_H-M   'P 1'
#
loop_
_entity.id
_entity.type
_entity.pdbx_description
1 polymer ?
#
loop_
_entity_poly.entity_id
_entity_poly.type
_entity_poly.pdbx_seq_one_letter_code
_entity_poly.pdbx_strand_id
1 'polypeptide(L)'
;MELNKYQSLKKPSDKQSHLLLLMHSVGELSNVYQLDDNDIDRLTLVLGDALEHITCIATLNNISLDTVAGLNVNSYQPELHKVINKGDAVTFNKQKYIVHDVIGNQVLIANQTNDLVVDIKDIGR
;
A
#
# COMPACT_ATOMS: atom_id res chain seq x y z
N MET A 1 22.78 -6.25 -12.92
CA MET A 1 21.44 -6.74 -13.29
C MET A 1 20.94 -7.54 -12.10
N GLU A 2 20.24 -6.89 -11.18
CA GLU A 2 19.80 -7.53 -9.95
C GLU A 2 18.70 -8.54 -10.24
N LEU A 3 18.89 -9.74 -9.69
CA LEU A 3 17.99 -10.88 -9.84
C LEU A 3 16.60 -10.53 -9.30
N ASN A 4 15.58 -10.85 -10.10
CA ASN A 4 14.19 -11.02 -9.69
C ASN A 4 14.11 -12.07 -8.56
N LYS A 5 14.35 -11.65 -7.31
CA LYS A 5 14.31 -12.52 -6.13
C LYS A 5 12.90 -13.05 -5.80
N TYR A 6 11.87 -12.60 -6.52
CA TYR A 6 10.47 -12.97 -6.29
C TYR A 6 9.78 -13.63 -7.51
N GLN A 7 10.50 -13.93 -8.60
CA GLN A 7 9.89 -14.57 -9.78
C GLN A 7 9.96 -16.10 -9.72
N SER A 8 9.30 -16.72 -8.74
CA SER A 8 8.64 -17.99 -9.07
C SER A 8 7.28 -17.60 -9.62
N LEU A 9 7.13 -17.67 -10.95
CA LEU A 9 5.81 -17.62 -11.59
C LEU A 9 5.09 -18.92 -11.25
N LYS A 10 4.62 -19.05 -9.99
CA LYS A 10 3.78 -20.16 -9.58
C LYS A 10 2.53 -20.09 -10.45
N LYS A 11 2.24 -21.14 -11.21
CA LYS A 11 0.97 -21.25 -11.93
C LYS A 11 -0.09 -21.71 -10.91
N PRO A 12 -0.99 -20.85 -10.45
CA PRO A 12 -2.05 -21.27 -9.55
C PRO A 12 -2.96 -22.28 -10.25
N SER A 13 -3.50 -23.23 -9.49
CA SER A 13 -4.30 -24.34 -10.02
C SER A 13 -5.74 -24.36 -9.54
N ASP A 14 -6.05 -23.76 -8.39
CA ASP A 14 -7.39 -23.81 -7.79
C ASP A 14 -7.88 -22.44 -7.25
N LYS A 15 -9.02 -21.97 -7.77
CA LYS A 15 -9.64 -20.71 -7.35
C LYS A 15 -10.20 -20.80 -5.93
N GLN A 16 -10.78 -21.94 -5.55
CA GLN A 16 -11.49 -22.07 -4.27
C GLN A 16 -10.53 -22.03 -3.08
N SER A 17 -9.41 -22.76 -3.18
CA SER A 17 -8.37 -22.74 -2.15
C SER A 17 -7.78 -21.35 -1.97
N HIS A 18 -7.47 -20.63 -3.06
CA HIS A 18 -6.92 -19.27 -2.94
C HIS A 18 -7.92 -18.28 -2.32
N LEU A 19 -9.22 -18.43 -2.58
CA LEU A 19 -10.25 -17.60 -1.93
C LEU A 19 -10.37 -17.90 -0.43
N LEU A 20 -10.37 -19.19 -0.06
CA LEU A 20 -10.43 -19.61 1.35
C LEU A 20 -9.20 -19.13 2.12
N LEU A 21 -8.01 -19.28 1.54
CA LEU A 21 -6.78 -18.83 2.17
C LEU A 21 -6.71 -17.30 2.25
N LEU A 22 -7.18 -16.57 1.23
CA LEU A 22 -7.30 -15.10 1.32
C LEU A 22 -8.17 -14.67 2.51
N MET A 23 -9.32 -15.33 2.72
CA MET A 23 -10.17 -15.05 3.89
C MET A 23 -9.45 -15.33 5.21
N HIS A 24 -8.65 -16.39 5.26
CA HIS A 24 -7.81 -16.71 6.41
C HIS A 24 -6.76 -15.61 6.66
N SER A 25 -6.01 -15.18 5.62
CA SER A 25 -5.02 -14.11 5.74
C SER A 25 -5.65 -12.79 6.21
N VAL A 26 -6.86 -12.46 5.71
CA VAL A 26 -7.62 -11.28 6.17
C VAL A 26 -8.03 -11.40 7.64
N GLY A 27 -8.43 -12.59 8.10
CA GLY A 27 -8.67 -12.85 9.52
C GLY A 27 -7.42 -12.63 10.38
N GLU A 28 -6.27 -13.10 9.91
CA GLU A 28 -4.98 -12.88 10.59
C GLU A 28 -4.57 -11.41 10.62
N LEU A 29 -4.84 -10.63 9.56
CA LEU A 29 -4.62 -9.18 9.58
C LEU A 29 -5.41 -8.52 10.72
N SER A 30 -6.68 -8.90 10.89
CA SER A 30 -7.50 -8.39 12.00
C SER A 30 -6.88 -8.73 13.36
N ASN A 31 -6.32 -9.92 13.52
CA ASN A 31 -5.65 -10.34 14.76
C ASN A 31 -4.39 -9.51 15.04
N VAL A 32 -3.57 -9.24 14.01
CA VAL A 32 -2.37 -8.40 14.14
C VAL A 32 -2.73 -6.98 14.59
N TYR A 33 -3.78 -6.39 14.04
CA TYR A 33 -4.24 -5.04 14.44
C TYR A 33 -4.87 -4.98 15.84
N GLN A 34 -5.47 -6.06 16.33
CA GLN A 34 -6.10 -6.08 17.66
C GLN A 34 -5.10 -6.24 18.81
N LEU A 35 -3.94 -6.82 18.55
CA LEU A 35 -2.96 -7.16 19.60
C LEU A 35 -2.05 -6.00 20.02
N ASP A 36 -2.20 -4.81 19.41
CA ASP A 36 -1.42 -3.57 19.69
C ASP A 36 0.12 -3.76 19.66
N ASP A 37 0.58 -4.87 19.07
CA ASP A 37 1.98 -5.14 18.84
C ASP A 37 2.34 -4.48 17.51
N ASN A 38 3.27 -3.52 17.55
CA ASN A 38 3.90 -2.91 16.38
C ASN A 38 4.83 -3.91 15.65
N ASP A 39 4.41 -5.17 15.52
CA ASP A 39 5.12 -6.25 14.84
C ASP A 39 4.98 -6.08 13.32
N ILE A 40 5.77 -5.13 12.81
CA ILE A 40 5.84 -4.80 11.38
C ILE A 40 6.27 -6.02 10.56
N ASP A 41 7.09 -6.90 11.11
CA ASP A 41 7.56 -8.11 10.42
C ASP A 41 6.40 -9.09 10.21
N ARG A 42 5.61 -9.35 11.25
CA ARG A 42 4.40 -10.18 11.14
C ARG A 42 3.36 -9.53 10.21
N LEU A 43 3.12 -8.23 10.33
CA LEU A 43 2.21 -7.52 9.44
C LEU A 43 2.65 -7.65 7.98
N THR A 44 3.95 -7.50 7.71
CA THR A 44 4.53 -7.63 6.36
C THR A 44 4.32 -9.04 5.80
N LEU A 45 4.50 -10.08 6.62
CA LEU A 45 4.27 -11.46 6.22
C LEU A 45 2.80 -11.73 5.86
N VAL A 46 1.87 -11.32 6.70
CA VAL A 46 0.43 -11.56 6.47
C VAL A 46 -0.08 -10.74 5.27
N LEU A 47 0.39 -9.49 5.11
CA LEU A 47 0.10 -8.69 3.90
C LEU A 47 0.66 -9.36 2.63
N GLY A 48 1.86 -9.94 2.71
CA GLY A 48 2.46 -10.70 1.61
C GLY A 48 1.64 -11.94 1.23
N ASP A 49 1.13 -12.67 2.21
CA ASP A 49 0.28 -13.84 2.01
C ASP A 49 -1.07 -13.47 1.35
N ALA A 50 -1.71 -12.42 1.83
CA ALA A 50 -2.92 -11.89 1.20
C ALA A 50 -2.66 -11.44 -0.25
N LEU A 51 -1.53 -10.78 -0.50
CA LEU A 51 -1.12 -10.33 -1.84
C LEU A 51 -0.85 -11.52 -2.78
N GLU A 52 -0.23 -12.59 -2.29
CA GLU A 52 -0.02 -13.83 -3.06
C GLU A 52 -1.36 -14.39 -3.54
N HIS A 53 -2.34 -14.53 -2.65
CA HIS A 53 -3.65 -15.08 -3.01
C HIS A 53 -4.44 -14.18 -3.96
N ILE A 54 -4.40 -12.86 -3.77
CA ILE A 54 -4.99 -11.91 -4.73
C ILE A 54 -4.35 -12.07 -6.12
N THR A 55 -3.02 -12.17 -6.18
CA THR A 55 -2.27 -12.35 -7.43
C THR A 55 -2.63 -13.67 -8.11
N CYS A 56 -2.74 -14.75 -7.35
CA CYS A 56 -3.16 -16.06 -7.86
C CYS A 56 -4.58 -16.02 -8.42
N ILE A 57 -5.54 -15.39 -7.73
CA ILE A 57 -6.92 -15.25 -8.20
C ILE A 57 -6.98 -14.42 -9.48
N ALA A 58 -6.25 -13.30 -9.55
CA ALA A 58 -6.17 -12.48 -10.76
C ALA A 58 -5.61 -13.29 -11.94
N THR A 59 -4.51 -14.01 -11.72
CA THR A 59 -3.85 -14.88 -12.72
C THR A 59 -4.79 -15.97 -13.24
N LEU A 60 -5.54 -16.64 -12.35
CA LEU A 60 -6.53 -17.67 -12.71
C LEU A 60 -7.71 -17.13 -13.54
N ASN A 61 -7.88 -15.81 -13.60
CA ASN A 61 -8.91 -15.13 -14.38
C ASN A 61 -8.33 -14.34 -15.57
N ASN A 62 -7.03 -14.51 -15.88
CA ASN A 62 -6.32 -13.76 -16.92
C ASN A 62 -6.37 -12.23 -16.73
N ILE A 63 -6.37 -11.79 -15.47
CA ILE A 63 -6.36 -10.37 -15.10
C ILE A 63 -4.95 -10.02 -14.62
N SER A 64 -4.37 -8.93 -15.14
CA SER A 64 -3.08 -8.43 -14.65
C SER A 64 -3.25 -7.72 -13.31
N LEU A 65 -2.23 -7.81 -12.44
CA LEU A 65 -2.27 -7.10 -11.15
C LEU A 65 -2.29 -5.58 -11.34
N ASP A 66 -1.65 -5.06 -12.39
CA ASP A 66 -1.71 -3.64 -12.76
C ASP A 66 -3.15 -3.20 -13.10
N THR A 67 -3.93 -4.05 -13.76
CA THR A 67 -5.36 -3.78 -14.02
C THR A 67 -6.16 -3.72 -12.72
N VAL A 68 -5.89 -4.64 -11.78
CA VAL A 68 -6.55 -4.66 -10.45
C VAL A 68 -6.20 -3.40 -9.67
N ALA A 69 -4.92 -3.01 -9.63
CA ALA A 69 -4.46 -1.81 -8.93
C ALA A 69 -5.02 -0.54 -9.58
N GLY A 70 -4.96 -0.43 -10.92
CA GLY A 70 -5.37 0.77 -11.66
C GLY A 70 -6.87 1.06 -11.60
N LEU A 71 -7.73 0.03 -11.54
CA LEU A 71 -9.18 0.24 -11.34
C LEU A 71 -9.48 0.86 -9.96
N ASN A 72 -8.77 0.44 -8.92
CA ASN A 72 -8.94 0.97 -7.56
C ASN A 72 -8.34 2.38 -7.38
N VAL A 73 -7.29 2.75 -8.12
CA VAL A 73 -6.73 4.12 -8.09
C VAL A 73 -7.77 5.16 -8.55
N ASN A 74 -8.70 4.77 -9.43
CA ASN A 74 -9.78 5.64 -9.90
C ASN A 74 -10.98 5.70 -8.93
N SER A 75 -11.09 4.78 -7.98
CA SER A 75 -12.12 4.83 -6.93
C SER A 75 -11.60 5.64 -5.74
N TYR A 76 -11.70 6.97 -5.82
CA TYR A 76 -11.37 7.82 -4.68
C TYR A 76 -12.42 7.68 -3.57
N GLN A 77 -12.01 7.10 -2.43
CA GLN A 77 -12.80 7.03 -1.20
C GLN A 77 -12.26 8.05 -0.18
N PRO A 78 -12.83 9.27 -0.13
CA PRO A 78 -12.30 10.36 0.73
C PRO A 78 -12.31 10.03 2.22
N GLU A 79 -13.20 9.14 2.65
CA GLU A 79 -13.33 8.72 4.05
C GLU A 79 -12.22 7.73 4.47
N LEU A 80 -11.58 7.08 3.50
CA LEU A 80 -10.57 6.04 3.74
C LEU A 80 -9.16 6.46 3.25
N HIS A 81 -9.08 7.42 2.34
CA HIS A 81 -7.83 7.86 1.74
C HIS A 81 -7.59 9.37 1.88
N LYS A 82 -6.44 9.73 2.44
CA LYS A 82 -5.87 11.08 2.29
C LYS A 82 -5.08 11.13 1.00
N VAL A 83 -5.58 11.87 0.02
CA VAL A 83 -4.83 12.17 -1.21
C VAL A 83 -3.99 13.41 -0.96
N ILE A 84 -2.69 13.32 -1.21
CA ILE A 84 -1.78 14.46 -1.23
C ILE A 84 -1.23 14.56 -2.65
N ASN A 85 -1.46 15.70 -3.28
CA ASN A 85 -0.97 16.00 -4.62
C ASN A 85 0.15 17.04 -4.56
N LYS A 86 0.98 17.03 -5.60
CA LYS A 86 1.88 18.15 -5.88
C LYS A 86 1.09 19.45 -5.95
N GLY A 87 1.55 20.47 -5.22
CA GLY A 87 0.91 21.78 -5.08
C GLY A 87 0.00 21.92 -3.87
N ASP A 88 -0.33 20.82 -3.17
CA ASP A 88 -1.15 20.90 -1.96
C ASP A 88 -0.40 21.62 -0.83
N ALA A 89 -1.13 22.43 -0.07
CA ALA A 89 -0.64 23.00 1.18
C ALA A 89 -0.84 22.00 2.32
N VAL A 90 0.24 21.72 3.05
CA VAL A 90 0.26 20.73 4.13
C VAL A 90 0.92 21.28 5.39
N THR A 91 0.59 20.71 6.53
CA THR A 91 1.13 21.09 7.84
C THR A 91 2.05 20.00 8.38
N PHE A 92 3.31 20.32 8.66
CA PHE A 92 4.28 19.44 9.29
C PHE A 92 4.97 20.19 10.43
N ASN A 93 5.05 19.58 11.62
CA ASN A 93 5.61 20.21 12.83
C ASN A 93 5.09 21.65 13.10
N LYS A 94 3.78 21.86 12.94
CA LYS A 94 3.08 23.16 13.11
C LYS A 94 3.47 24.25 12.10
N GLN A 95 4.20 23.91 11.05
CA GLN A 95 4.57 24.81 9.97
C GLN A 95 3.89 24.39 8.66
N LYS A 96 3.60 25.37 7.80
CA LYS A 96 2.99 25.13 6.49
C LYS A 96 4.04 24.97 5.41
N TYR A 97 3.82 24.00 4.54
CA TYR A 97 4.65 23.69 3.38
C TYR A 97 3.78 23.48 2.15
N ILE A 98 4.39 23.55 0.96
CA ILE A 98 3.79 23.14 -0.31
C ILE A 98 4.43 21.83 -0.74
N VAL A 99 3.62 20.86 -1.17
CA VAL A 99 4.12 19.61 -1.72
C VAL A 99 4.74 19.86 -3.09
N HIS A 100 6.04 19.64 -3.21
CA HIS A 100 6.79 19.77 -4.46
C HIS A 100 6.75 18.48 -5.29
N ASP A 101 6.76 17.33 -4.62
CA ASP A 101 6.70 16.02 -5.26
C ASP A 101 6.18 14.93 -4.31
N VAL A 102 5.70 13.82 -4.88
CA VAL A 102 5.19 12.64 -4.16
C VAL A 102 5.90 11.40 -4.70
N ILE A 103 6.65 10.70 -3.84
CA ILE A 103 7.48 9.55 -4.22
C ILE A 103 7.18 8.39 -3.26
N GLY A 104 6.40 7.41 -3.72
CA GLY A 104 6.00 6.28 -2.89
C GLY A 104 5.18 6.72 -1.68
N ASN A 105 5.64 6.40 -0.46
CA ASN A 105 5.03 6.83 0.80
C ASN A 105 5.63 8.13 1.36
N GLN A 106 6.54 8.76 0.63
CA GLN A 106 7.21 10.00 1.02
C GLN A 106 6.75 11.16 0.16
N VAL A 107 6.83 12.36 0.72
CA VAL A 107 6.59 13.59 -0.03
C VAL A 107 7.72 14.58 0.20
N LEU A 108 8.09 15.28 -0.86
CA LEU A 108 8.98 16.42 -0.81
C LEU A 108 8.13 17.66 -0.54
N ILE A 109 8.34 18.29 0.60
CA ILE A 109 7.63 19.49 1.02
C ILE A 109 8.60 20.66 1.15
N ALA A 110 8.18 21.84 0.72
CA ALA A 110 9.02 23.03 0.71
C ALA A 110 8.28 24.23 1.28
N ASN A 111 9.01 25.10 1.95
CA ASN A 111 8.55 26.44 2.29
C ASN A 111 9.65 27.46 1.93
N GLN A 112 9.49 28.71 2.36
CA GLN A 112 10.44 29.77 2.00
C GLN A 112 11.87 29.53 2.51
N THR A 113 12.04 28.68 3.51
CA THR A 113 13.31 28.52 4.24
C THR A 113 13.90 27.12 4.15
N ASN A 114 13.08 26.08 3.93
CA ASN A 114 13.51 24.68 4.01
C ASN A 114 12.78 23.80 3.00
N ASP A 115 13.51 22.80 2.50
CA ASP A 115 13.00 21.65 1.76
C ASP A 115 13.20 20.39 2.61
N LEU A 116 12.17 19.56 2.74
CA LEU A 116 12.17 18.36 3.57
C LEU A 116 11.54 17.19 2.83
N VAL A 117 12.08 15.98 3.07
CA VAL A 117 11.42 14.72 2.69
C VAL A 117 10.84 14.10 3.94
N VAL A 118 9.53 13.85 3.94
CA VAL A 118 8.79 13.35 5.10
C VAL A 118 7.87 12.20 4.70
N ASP A 119 7.58 11.28 5.62
CA ASP A 119 6.57 10.25 5.39
C ASP A 119 5.17 10.86 5.38
N ILE A 120 4.32 10.39 4.45
CA ILE A 120 2.94 10.88 4.28
C ILE A 120 2.09 10.76 5.56
N LYS A 121 2.41 9.80 6.43
CA LYS A 121 1.71 9.55 7.69
C LYS A 121 1.89 10.68 8.72
N ASP A 122 3.00 11.42 8.63
CA ASP A 122 3.36 12.46 9.60
C ASP A 122 2.80 13.84 9.23
N ILE A 123 1.99 13.90 8.17
CA ILE A 123 1.51 15.14 7.57
C ILE A 123 0.06 15.41 7.96
N GLY A 124 -0.17 16.62 8.48
CA GLY A 124 -1.48 17.20 8.68
C GLY A 124 -1.95 18.01 7.47
N ARG A 125 -3.26 18.24 7.39
CA ARG A 125 -3.83 19.32 6.56
C ARG A 125 -4.08 20.51 7.47
#